data_AF-A0A2N0RSB6-F1
#
_entry.id   AF-A0A2N0RSB6-F1
#
_cell.length_a   1.000
_cell.length_b   1.000
_cell.length_c   1.000
_cell.angle_alpha   90.00
_cell.angle_beta   90.00
_cell.angle_gamma   90.00
#
_symmetry.space_group_name_H-M   'P 1'
#
loop_
_entity.id
_entity.type
_entity.pdbx_description
1 polymer ?
#
loop_
_entity_poly.entity_id
_entity_poly.type
_entity_poly.pdbx_seq_one_letter_code
_entity_poly.pdbx_strand_id
1 'polypeptide(L)'
;MSLYLGKEYLTRYLTYNRFNLSYREFLIKHHDIIFISSLSFISSLPFSNWKTFDDYWAIKFLEEAKFLMINKVILKMSTFDDLKDKINTERLQHEKYFQAYWCEVIKQYRKDNLIPGAIYKKNTIKKANTKDNIKPDLLFCYDILYELENDPHAYPFYKYINSNYFNVTINQPIDLFTINLKLENNQYLNAEEFKKDIHLMFDNCFISNDDESDIYISGRELEDVFNKLWYIYQIEQKQENSN
;
A
#
# COMPACT_ATOMS: atom_id res chain seq x y z
N MET A 1 -8.91 -1.26 -24.51
CA MET A 1 -8.11 -2.47 -24.20
C MET A 1 -6.84 -1.98 -23.51
N SER A 2 -6.65 -2.21 -22.21
CA SER A 2 -5.44 -1.69 -21.54
C SER A 2 -4.25 -2.61 -21.84
N LEU A 3 -3.18 -2.03 -22.39
CA LEU A 3 -1.87 -2.68 -22.45
C LEU A 3 -1.20 -2.41 -21.09
N TYR A 4 -1.14 -3.43 -20.25
CA TYR A 4 -0.33 -3.38 -19.04
C TYR A 4 0.90 -4.27 -19.21
N LEU A 5 2.00 -3.87 -18.56
CA LEU A 5 3.25 -4.61 -18.57
C LEU A 5 3.00 -6.00 -17.95
N GLY A 6 3.56 -7.07 -18.53
CA GLY A 6 3.34 -8.44 -18.04
C GLY A 6 2.18 -9.20 -18.69
N LYS A 7 1.28 -8.51 -19.42
CA LYS A 7 0.15 -9.16 -20.12
C LYS A 7 0.59 -10.31 -21.04
N GLU A 8 1.60 -10.11 -21.88
CA GLU A 8 2.08 -11.13 -22.82
C GLU A 8 2.50 -12.43 -22.12
N TYR A 9 3.15 -12.33 -20.96
CA TYR A 9 3.57 -13.49 -20.19
C TYR A 9 2.40 -14.22 -19.53
N LEU A 10 1.42 -13.47 -19.05
CA LEU A 10 0.18 -14.04 -18.54
C LEU A 10 -0.60 -14.75 -19.66
N THR A 11 -0.79 -14.09 -20.81
CA THR A 11 -1.38 -14.69 -22.01
C THR A 11 -0.65 -15.99 -22.39
N ARG A 12 0.68 -15.96 -22.38
CA ARG A 12 1.53 -17.12 -22.69
C ARG A 12 1.34 -18.25 -21.68
N TYR A 13 1.40 -17.96 -20.38
CA TYR A 13 1.21 -18.94 -19.31
C TYR A 13 -0.16 -19.64 -19.43
N LEU A 14 -1.23 -18.86 -19.61
CA LEU A 14 -2.60 -19.35 -19.76
C LEU A 14 -2.78 -20.21 -21.03
N THR A 15 -2.05 -19.88 -22.10
CA THR A 15 -2.09 -20.60 -23.38
C THR A 15 -1.37 -21.96 -23.33
N TYR A 16 -0.27 -22.06 -22.58
CA TYR A 16 0.56 -23.28 -22.51
C TYR A 16 0.15 -24.24 -21.38
N ASN A 17 -0.34 -23.76 -20.23
CA ASN A 17 -0.63 -24.59 -19.04
C ASN A 17 -2.12 -24.99 -18.91
N ARG A 18 -2.77 -25.21 -20.06
CA ARG A 18 -4.24 -25.33 -20.26
C ARG A 18 -4.99 -26.21 -19.26
N PHE A 19 -4.37 -27.27 -18.77
CA PHE A 19 -5.01 -28.29 -17.93
C PHE A 19 -4.68 -28.15 -16.44
N ASN A 20 -3.67 -27.35 -16.09
CA ASN A 20 -3.26 -27.15 -14.71
C ASN A 20 -2.87 -25.70 -14.47
N LEU A 21 -3.83 -24.80 -14.65
CA LEU A 21 -3.65 -23.39 -14.30
C LEU A 21 -3.57 -23.25 -12.77
N SER A 22 -2.50 -22.62 -12.30
CA SER A 22 -2.30 -22.27 -10.90
C SER A 22 -1.80 -20.83 -10.84
N TYR A 23 -2.49 -20.01 -10.04
CA TYR A 23 -2.09 -18.63 -9.85
C TYR A 23 -0.76 -18.56 -9.09
N ARG A 24 -0.55 -19.45 -8.12
CA ARG A 24 0.71 -19.58 -7.38
C ARG A 24 1.87 -19.95 -8.30
N GLU A 25 1.71 -20.96 -9.15
CA GLU A 25 2.76 -21.38 -10.09
C GLU A 25 3.11 -20.27 -11.07
N PHE A 26 2.12 -19.51 -11.53
CA PHE A 26 2.36 -18.34 -12.37
C PHE A 26 3.25 -17.30 -11.66
N LEU A 27 2.91 -16.93 -10.42
CA LEU A 27 3.71 -16.00 -9.62
C LEU A 27 5.15 -16.48 -9.39
N ILE A 28 5.34 -17.79 -9.18
CA ILE A 28 6.67 -18.39 -8.99
C ILE A 28 7.50 -18.32 -10.28
N LYS A 29 6.93 -18.77 -11.40
CA LYS A 29 7.65 -18.87 -12.68
C LYS A 29 7.99 -17.50 -13.28
N HIS A 30 7.22 -16.48 -12.94
CA HIS A 30 7.32 -15.15 -13.54
C HIS A 30 7.65 -14.05 -12.52
N HIS A 31 8.27 -14.41 -11.39
CA HIS A 31 8.57 -13.48 -10.28
C HIS A 31 9.20 -12.16 -10.74
N ASP A 32 10.25 -12.21 -11.56
CA ASP A 32 10.93 -11.01 -12.06
C ASP A 32 10.01 -10.10 -12.89
N ILE A 33 9.13 -10.71 -13.68
CA ILE A 33 8.18 -9.99 -14.53
C ILE A 33 7.05 -9.40 -13.68
N ILE A 34 6.56 -10.14 -12.69
CA ILE A 34 5.58 -9.63 -11.72
C ILE A 34 6.15 -8.44 -10.99
N PHE A 35 7.40 -8.52 -10.53
CA PHE A 35 8.13 -7.43 -9.89
C PHE A 35 8.20 -6.19 -10.80
N ILE A 36 8.71 -6.34 -12.03
CA ILE A 36 8.85 -5.24 -13.00
C ILE A 36 7.50 -4.66 -13.44
N SER A 37 6.51 -5.52 -13.68
CA SER A 37 5.18 -5.12 -14.14
C SER A 37 4.41 -4.41 -13.06
N SER A 38 4.59 -4.85 -11.81
CA SER A 38 4.05 -4.16 -10.66
C SER A 38 4.65 -2.76 -10.56
N LEU A 39 5.96 -2.56 -10.87
CA LEU A 39 6.69 -1.29 -10.75
C LEU A 39 5.94 -0.03 -11.27
N SER A 40 5.28 -0.17 -12.43
CA SER A 40 4.53 0.93 -13.07
C SER A 40 3.21 1.30 -12.37
N PHE A 41 2.65 0.37 -11.60
CA PHE A 41 1.37 0.47 -10.89
C PHE A 41 1.58 0.83 -9.41
N ILE A 42 2.61 0.22 -8.87
CA ILE A 42 3.25 0.42 -7.59
C ILE A 42 3.43 1.93 -7.30
N SER A 43 4.06 2.73 -8.17
CA SER A 43 4.27 4.17 -7.88
C SER A 43 3.01 5.02 -7.64
N SER A 44 1.81 4.48 -7.90
CA SER A 44 0.52 5.17 -7.81
C SER A 44 -0.42 4.67 -6.71
N LEU A 45 -0.09 3.55 -6.05
CA LEU A 45 -0.89 2.96 -4.98
C LEU A 45 -0.11 2.88 -3.67
N PRO A 46 -0.75 3.11 -2.52
CA PRO A 46 -0.06 3.03 -1.25
C PRO A 46 0.32 1.60 -0.88
N PHE A 47 1.52 1.43 -0.35
CA PHE A 47 2.15 0.12 -0.10
C PHE A 47 2.18 -0.26 1.37
N SER A 48 1.45 -1.33 1.70
CA SER A 48 1.90 -2.27 2.73
C SER A 48 1.08 -3.56 2.76
N ASN A 49 -0.13 -3.56 2.21
CA ASN A 49 -0.98 -4.74 2.25
C ASN A 49 -0.71 -5.67 1.07
N TRP A 50 -0.03 -6.78 1.36
CA TRP A 50 0.17 -7.90 0.44
C TRP A 50 -1.13 -8.33 -0.26
N LYS A 51 -2.29 -8.18 0.41
CA LYS A 51 -3.62 -8.51 -0.12
C LYS A 51 -3.98 -7.67 -1.35
N THR A 52 -3.67 -6.38 -1.37
CA THR A 52 -3.94 -5.50 -2.52
C THR A 52 -3.17 -5.95 -3.77
N PHE A 53 -1.90 -6.32 -3.59
CA PHE A 53 -1.09 -6.87 -4.68
C PHE A 53 -1.63 -8.19 -5.18
N ASP A 54 -2.01 -9.04 -4.24
CA ASP A 54 -2.58 -10.35 -4.53
C ASP A 54 -3.91 -10.25 -5.29
N ASP A 55 -4.81 -9.37 -4.83
CA ASP A 55 -6.10 -9.11 -5.48
C ASP A 55 -5.92 -8.55 -6.88
N TYR A 56 -5.01 -7.58 -7.05
CA TYR A 56 -4.73 -7.00 -8.36
C TYR A 56 -4.28 -8.07 -9.36
N TRP A 57 -3.30 -8.88 -8.99
CA TRP A 57 -2.75 -9.89 -9.89
C TRP A 57 -3.69 -11.07 -10.11
N ALA A 58 -4.47 -11.47 -9.11
CA ALA A 58 -5.53 -12.47 -9.26
C ALA A 58 -6.63 -11.97 -10.22
N ILE A 59 -7.03 -10.70 -10.11
CA ILE A 59 -7.99 -10.08 -11.04
C ILE A 59 -7.42 -10.09 -12.46
N LYS A 60 -6.17 -9.66 -12.65
CA LYS A 60 -5.53 -9.65 -13.98
C LYS A 60 -5.45 -11.05 -14.58
N PHE A 61 -5.11 -12.04 -13.76
CA PHE A 61 -5.08 -13.45 -14.15
C PHE A 61 -6.44 -13.91 -14.69
N LEU A 62 -7.52 -13.63 -13.95
CA LEU A 62 -8.88 -14.00 -14.32
C LEU A 62 -9.41 -13.20 -15.52
N GLU A 63 -9.13 -11.90 -15.60
CA GLU A 63 -9.51 -11.05 -16.74
C GLU A 63 -8.91 -11.55 -18.05
N GLU A 64 -7.61 -11.89 -18.05
CA GLU A 64 -6.94 -12.39 -19.23
C GLU A 64 -7.41 -13.81 -19.60
N ALA A 65 -7.64 -14.67 -18.60
CA ALA A 65 -8.23 -15.99 -18.83
C ALA A 65 -9.63 -15.88 -19.47
N LYS A 66 -10.48 -14.99 -18.96
CA LYS A 66 -11.81 -14.70 -19.51
C LYS A 66 -11.72 -14.14 -20.93
N PHE A 67 -10.79 -13.22 -21.17
CA PHE A 67 -10.57 -12.65 -22.50
C PHE A 67 -10.17 -13.72 -23.53
N LEU A 68 -9.27 -14.63 -23.17
CA LEU A 68 -8.84 -15.75 -24.02
C LEU A 68 -9.95 -16.78 -24.25
N MET A 69 -10.81 -17.02 -23.25
CA MET A 69 -12.00 -17.86 -23.39
C MET A 69 -13.00 -17.27 -24.40
N ILE A 70 -13.19 -15.94 -24.38
CA ILE A 70 -14.13 -15.23 -25.27
C ILE A 70 -13.60 -15.12 -26.71
N ASN A 71 -12.32 -14.80 -26.91
CA ASN A 71 -11.77 -14.38 -28.22
C ASN A 71 -11.09 -15.51 -29.05
N LYS A 72 -11.29 -16.78 -28.65
CA LYS A 72 -10.84 -18.06 -29.27
C LYS A 72 -9.51 -18.66 -28.75
N VAL A 73 -9.58 -19.92 -28.25
CA VAL A 73 -9.02 -21.19 -28.83
C VAL A 73 -8.89 -22.34 -27.79
N ILE A 74 -8.99 -22.12 -26.47
CA ILE A 74 -8.32 -23.07 -25.53
C ILE A 74 -9.15 -23.60 -24.34
N LEU A 75 -10.10 -22.82 -23.83
CA LEU A 75 -10.85 -23.15 -22.61
C LEU A 75 -12.35 -22.94 -22.85
N LYS A 76 -13.20 -23.82 -22.32
CA LYS A 76 -14.66 -23.69 -22.47
C LYS A 76 -15.17 -22.56 -21.57
N MET A 77 -16.10 -21.74 -22.05
CA MET A 77 -16.61 -20.61 -21.24
C MET A 77 -17.27 -21.07 -19.92
N SER A 78 -17.84 -22.28 -19.92
CA SER A 78 -18.41 -22.92 -18.72
C SER A 78 -17.38 -23.26 -17.65
N THR A 79 -16.08 -23.21 -17.94
CA THR A 79 -15.00 -23.52 -16.97
C THR A 79 -14.41 -22.25 -16.34
N PHE A 80 -14.96 -21.07 -16.62
CA PHE A 80 -14.47 -19.83 -16.00
C PHE A 80 -14.79 -19.77 -14.51
N ASP A 81 -16.01 -20.16 -14.13
CA ASP A 81 -16.44 -20.19 -12.73
C ASP A 81 -15.63 -21.24 -11.96
N ASP A 82 -15.43 -22.44 -12.53
CA ASP A 82 -14.54 -23.47 -11.97
C ASP A 82 -13.11 -22.95 -11.76
N LEU A 83 -12.57 -22.20 -12.73
CA LEU A 83 -11.24 -21.60 -12.62
C LEU A 83 -11.20 -20.54 -11.52
N LYS A 84 -12.20 -19.67 -11.45
CA LYS A 84 -12.31 -18.64 -10.42
C LYS A 84 -12.36 -19.25 -9.03
N ASP A 85 -13.18 -20.28 -8.84
CA ASP A 85 -13.29 -21.00 -7.57
C ASP A 85 -12.00 -21.73 -7.21
N LYS A 86 -11.33 -22.35 -8.19
CA LYS A 86 -10.00 -22.95 -8.01
C LYS A 86 -8.98 -21.92 -7.53
N ILE A 87 -8.89 -20.76 -8.20
CA ILE A 87 -7.92 -19.71 -7.83
C ILE A 87 -8.25 -19.13 -6.43
N ASN A 88 -9.52 -18.89 -6.12
CA ASN A 88 -9.92 -18.43 -4.79
C ASN A 88 -9.57 -19.44 -3.70
N THR A 89 -9.83 -20.73 -3.96
CA THR A 89 -9.49 -21.83 -3.05
C THR A 89 -7.98 -21.92 -2.84
N GLU A 90 -7.20 -21.82 -3.91
CA GLU A 90 -5.73 -21.81 -3.87
C GLU A 90 -5.20 -20.64 -3.02
N ARG A 91 -5.77 -19.44 -3.20
CA ARG A 91 -5.42 -18.23 -2.44
C ARG A 91 -5.74 -18.34 -0.96
N LEU A 92 -6.88 -18.94 -0.61
CA LEU A 92 -7.27 -19.21 0.78
C LEU A 92 -6.40 -20.29 1.43
N GLN A 93 -6.15 -21.41 0.74
CA GLN A 93 -5.34 -22.51 1.26
C GLN A 93 -3.87 -22.13 1.48
N HIS A 94 -3.35 -21.21 0.67
CA HIS A 94 -1.96 -20.79 0.71
C HIS A 94 -1.79 -19.33 1.14
N GLU A 95 -2.69 -18.80 1.96
CA GLU A 95 -2.69 -17.38 2.38
C GLU A 95 -1.33 -16.93 2.94
N LYS A 96 -0.74 -17.71 3.86
CA LYS A 96 0.58 -17.41 4.43
C LYS A 96 1.69 -17.36 3.39
N TYR A 97 1.60 -18.18 2.34
CA TYR A 97 2.56 -18.16 1.24
C TYR A 97 2.42 -16.87 0.42
N PHE A 98 1.19 -16.49 0.05
CA PHE A 98 0.96 -15.26 -0.71
C PHE A 98 1.35 -14.02 0.09
N GLN A 99 1.05 -13.99 1.39
CA GLN A 99 1.55 -12.97 2.30
C GLN A 99 3.07 -12.88 2.27
N ALA A 100 3.79 -14.00 2.44
CA ALA A 100 5.25 -14.01 2.38
C ALA A 100 5.79 -13.56 1.02
N TYR A 101 5.25 -14.08 -0.08
CA TYR A 101 5.67 -13.76 -1.44
C TYR A 101 5.56 -12.26 -1.74
N TRP A 102 4.37 -11.68 -1.50
CA TRP A 102 4.13 -10.27 -1.77
C TRP A 102 4.89 -9.36 -0.82
N CYS A 103 5.05 -9.75 0.45
CA CYS A 103 5.94 -9.04 1.37
C CYS A 103 7.39 -9.02 0.85
N GLU A 104 7.90 -10.10 0.25
CA GLU A 104 9.24 -10.12 -0.35
C GLU A 104 9.33 -9.23 -1.59
N VAL A 105 8.35 -9.27 -2.50
CA VAL A 105 8.25 -8.36 -3.66
C VAL A 105 8.25 -6.90 -3.19
N ILE A 106 7.47 -6.58 -2.16
CA ILE A 106 7.40 -5.24 -1.55
C ILE A 106 8.75 -4.85 -0.93
N LYS A 107 9.39 -5.75 -0.16
CA LYS A 107 10.71 -5.50 0.45
C LYS A 107 11.79 -5.25 -0.59
N GLN A 108 11.82 -6.03 -1.67
CA GLN A 108 12.77 -5.87 -2.76
C GLN A 108 12.56 -4.52 -3.45
N TYR A 109 11.31 -4.14 -3.68
CA TYR A 109 10.98 -2.85 -4.25
C TYR A 109 11.39 -1.68 -3.33
N ARG A 110 11.16 -1.80 -2.01
CA ARG A 110 11.65 -0.86 -1.00
C ARG A 110 13.19 -0.78 -0.99
N LYS A 111 13.90 -1.88 -1.25
CA LYS A 111 15.37 -1.94 -1.27
C LYS A 111 15.98 -1.28 -2.51
N ASP A 112 15.30 -1.36 -3.65
CA ASP A 112 15.80 -0.91 -4.95
C ASP A 112 15.56 0.59 -5.25
N ASN A 113 15.08 1.37 -4.25
CA ASN A 113 14.90 2.84 -4.30
C ASN A 113 13.96 3.36 -5.40
N LEU A 114 12.89 2.64 -5.72
CA LEU A 114 11.96 3.03 -6.79
C LEU A 114 10.63 3.63 -6.30
N ILE A 115 10.52 3.99 -5.00
CA ILE A 115 9.45 4.85 -4.43
C ILE A 115 10.07 6.17 -3.93
N PRO A 116 9.52 7.34 -4.31
CA PRO A 116 9.58 8.54 -3.46
C PRO A 116 8.77 8.28 -2.16
N GLY A 117 9.41 8.28 -0.99
CA GLY A 117 8.75 8.01 0.30
C GLY A 117 9.26 6.78 1.09
N ALA A 118 9.89 5.79 0.44
CA ALA A 118 10.44 4.61 1.16
C ALA A 118 11.83 4.85 1.80
N ILE A 119 12.33 6.09 1.75
CA ILE A 119 13.68 6.44 2.20
C ILE A 119 13.72 6.91 3.66
N TYR A 120 12.92 6.34 4.56
CA TYR A 120 13.19 6.47 6.00
C TYR A 120 13.90 5.24 6.53
N LYS A 121 15.19 5.15 6.19
CA LYS A 121 16.16 4.47 7.05
C LYS A 121 16.73 5.51 8.01
N LYS A 122 16.87 5.18 9.29
CA LYS A 122 17.61 5.95 10.32
C LYS A 122 19.01 6.44 9.87
N ASN A 123 19.57 5.84 8.81
CA ASN A 123 20.83 6.24 8.16
C ASN A 123 20.69 7.37 7.12
N THR A 124 19.50 7.59 6.55
CA THR A 124 19.21 8.71 5.62
C THR A 124 19.13 10.03 6.38
N ILE A 125 18.60 10.03 7.61
CA ILE A 125 18.65 11.16 8.55
C ILE A 125 20.10 11.68 8.71
N LYS A 126 21.06 10.77 8.89
CA LYS A 126 22.49 11.12 8.95
C LYS A 126 23.07 11.69 7.64
N LYS A 127 22.48 11.38 6.47
CA LYS A 127 22.89 11.92 5.17
C LYS A 127 22.16 13.22 4.80
N ALA A 128 20.89 13.38 5.16
CA ALA A 128 20.12 14.62 4.98
C ALA A 128 20.68 15.75 5.86
N ASN A 129 21.21 15.41 7.05
CA ASN A 129 22.01 16.31 7.89
C ASN A 129 23.23 16.94 7.18
N THR A 130 23.61 16.45 5.99
CA THR A 130 24.70 17.03 5.20
C THR A 130 24.24 17.86 4.00
N LYS A 131 22.93 17.96 3.70
CA LYS A 131 22.47 18.68 2.51
C LYS A 131 21.35 19.72 2.65
N ASP A 132 20.57 19.81 3.73
CA ASP A 132 19.64 20.95 3.92
C ASP A 132 19.38 21.25 5.42
N ASN A 133 19.11 22.52 5.75
CA ASN A 133 18.72 23.03 7.09
C ASN A 133 17.33 22.52 7.51
N ILE A 134 17.12 21.21 7.60
CA ILE A 134 15.87 20.63 8.12
C ILE A 134 15.80 20.93 9.62
N LYS A 135 14.68 21.49 10.07
CA LYS A 135 14.49 21.82 11.49
C LYS A 135 14.39 20.53 12.32
N PRO A 136 14.98 20.48 13.54
CA PRO A 136 14.97 19.29 14.39
C PRO A 136 13.56 18.75 14.72
N ASP A 137 12.57 19.64 14.88
CA ASP A 137 11.18 19.29 15.16
C ASP A 137 10.51 18.50 14.01
N LEU A 138 10.89 18.79 12.76
CA LEU A 138 10.41 18.06 11.58
C LEU A 138 11.08 16.70 11.41
N LEU A 139 12.28 16.51 11.98
CA LEU A 139 12.95 15.21 11.92
C LEU A 139 12.15 14.14 12.67
N PHE A 140 11.59 14.50 13.82
CA PHE A 140 10.73 13.61 14.59
C PHE A 140 9.43 13.26 13.84
N CYS A 141 8.88 14.19 13.04
CA CYS A 141 7.69 13.93 12.24
C CYS A 141 7.91 12.79 11.23
N TYR A 142 9.12 12.67 10.68
CA TYR A 142 9.46 11.55 9.81
C TYR A 142 9.52 10.22 10.54
N ASP A 143 10.02 10.19 11.78
CA ASP A 143 10.04 8.99 12.60
C ASP A 143 8.60 8.55 12.95
N ILE A 144 7.72 9.50 13.33
CA ILE A 144 6.30 9.19 13.55
C ILE A 144 5.66 8.63 12.29
N LEU A 145 5.84 9.31 11.16
CA LEU A 145 5.23 8.91 9.90
C LEU A 145 5.68 7.50 9.50
N TYR A 146 6.95 7.17 9.71
CA TYR A 146 7.47 5.84 9.49
C TYR A 146 6.77 4.78 10.36
N GLU A 147 6.60 5.04 11.66
CA GLU A 147 5.92 4.09 12.56
C GLU A 147 4.45 3.91 12.17
N LEU A 148 3.73 5.00 11.86
CA LEU A 148 2.35 4.93 11.40
C LEU A 148 2.22 4.18 10.07
N GLU A 149 3.06 4.47 9.08
CA GLU A 149 3.07 3.79 7.78
C GLU A 149 3.48 2.31 7.88
N ASN A 150 3.97 1.82 9.01
CA ASN A 150 4.27 0.39 9.20
C ASN A 150 3.33 -0.30 10.20
N ASP A 151 2.35 0.42 10.75
CA ASP A 151 1.32 -0.17 11.61
C ASP A 151 0.30 -0.99 10.79
N PRO A 152 -0.11 -2.18 11.25
CA PRO A 152 -1.11 -3.01 10.55
C PRO A 152 -2.44 -2.30 10.27
N HIS A 153 -2.84 -1.34 11.11
CA HIS A 153 -4.11 -0.63 11.02
C HIS A 153 -4.07 0.57 10.06
N ALA A 154 -2.90 0.93 9.54
CA ALA A 154 -2.75 2.06 8.61
C ALA A 154 -3.36 1.85 7.23
N TYR A 155 -3.74 0.60 6.89
CA TYR A 155 -4.21 0.22 5.56
C TYR A 155 -5.28 1.15 4.96
N PRO A 156 -6.36 1.53 5.69
CA PRO A 156 -7.40 2.41 5.14
C PRO A 156 -6.97 3.87 4.95
N PHE A 157 -5.86 4.29 5.56
CA PHE A 157 -5.46 5.69 5.71
C PHE A 157 -4.34 6.11 4.76
N TYR A 158 -3.75 5.18 4.01
CA TYR A 158 -2.58 5.52 3.22
C TYR A 158 -2.86 6.42 2.01
N LYS A 159 -3.97 6.20 1.30
CA LYS A 159 -4.35 7.04 0.17
C LYS A 159 -5.86 7.12 0.08
N TYR A 160 -6.37 8.33 0.08
CA TYR A 160 -7.76 8.62 -0.15
C TYR A 160 -8.13 8.22 -1.58
N ILE A 161 -9.05 7.27 -1.71
CA ILE A 161 -9.63 6.88 -2.98
C ILE A 161 -11.03 7.48 -3.02
N ASN A 162 -11.22 8.51 -3.85
CA ASN A 162 -12.56 9.00 -4.15
C ASN A 162 -13.33 7.92 -4.91
N SER A 163 -14.03 7.08 -4.18
CA SER A 163 -14.90 6.07 -4.75
C SER A 163 -16.30 6.69 -4.84
N ASN A 164 -16.79 6.91 -6.05
CA ASN A 164 -18.17 7.31 -6.32
C ASN A 164 -19.24 6.31 -5.81
N TYR A 165 -18.84 5.28 -5.05
CA TYR A 165 -19.68 4.23 -4.48
C TYR A 165 -20.17 4.54 -3.06
N PHE A 166 -19.44 5.36 -2.31
CA PHE A 166 -19.82 5.78 -0.96
C PHE A 166 -20.15 7.26 -1.07
N ASN A 167 -21.44 7.63 -1.04
CA ASN A 167 -21.95 9.01 -1.14
C ASN A 167 -21.56 9.86 0.09
N VAL A 168 -20.30 9.85 0.49
CA VAL A 168 -19.76 10.61 1.62
C VAL A 168 -18.85 11.68 1.04
N THR A 169 -19.26 12.94 1.21
CA THR A 169 -18.46 14.09 0.79
C THR A 169 -17.56 14.50 1.95
N ILE A 170 -16.27 14.21 1.85
CA ILE A 170 -15.26 14.72 2.77
C ILE A 170 -14.80 16.10 2.28
N ASN A 171 -14.94 17.12 3.13
CA ASN A 171 -14.64 18.52 2.75
C ASN A 171 -13.14 18.77 2.52
N GLN A 172 -12.28 18.11 3.31
CA GLN A 172 -10.81 18.28 3.24
C GLN A 172 -10.15 16.90 3.26
N PRO A 173 -10.13 16.15 2.14
CA PRO A 173 -9.54 14.83 2.11
C PRO A 173 -8.03 14.91 2.34
N ILE A 174 -7.53 14.02 3.19
CA ILE A 174 -6.11 13.87 3.48
C ILE A 174 -5.81 12.41 3.83
N ASP A 175 -4.58 11.99 3.57
CA ASP A 175 -4.10 10.62 3.75
C ASP A 175 -2.59 10.62 4.04
N LEU A 176 -2.06 9.49 4.51
CA LEU A 176 -0.63 9.38 4.87
C LEU A 176 0.30 9.67 3.69
N PHE A 177 -0.09 9.30 2.46
CA PHE A 177 0.70 9.59 1.25
C PHE A 177 0.83 11.10 1.02
N THR A 178 -0.27 11.84 1.14
CA THR A 178 -0.30 13.29 1.02
C THR A 178 0.51 13.94 2.13
N ILE A 179 0.38 13.45 3.37
CA ILE A 179 1.16 13.93 4.52
C ILE A 179 2.66 13.71 4.29
N ASN A 180 3.06 12.55 3.77
CA ASN A 180 4.43 12.21 3.40
C ASN A 180 4.98 13.20 2.35
N LEU A 181 4.25 13.41 1.26
CA LEU A 181 4.63 14.38 0.22
C LEU A 181 4.78 15.80 0.76
N LYS A 182 3.87 16.24 1.64
CA LYS A 182 3.97 17.56 2.29
C LYS A 182 5.24 17.67 3.12
N LEU A 183 5.60 16.61 3.85
CA LEU A 183 6.79 16.56 4.67
C LEU A 183 8.08 16.57 3.83
N GLU A 184 8.15 15.72 2.78
CA GLU A 184 9.29 15.66 1.84
C GLU A 184 9.52 16.98 1.09
N ASN A 185 8.45 17.70 0.76
CA ASN A 185 8.53 18.97 0.04
C ASN A 185 8.66 20.20 0.97
N ASN A 186 8.98 19.99 2.25
CA ASN A 186 9.12 21.05 3.26
C ASN A 186 7.89 21.98 3.35
N GLN A 187 6.69 21.43 3.20
CA GLN A 187 5.43 22.19 3.21
C GLN A 187 4.87 22.39 4.62
N TYR A 188 5.50 21.82 5.65
CA TYR A 188 5.20 22.08 7.05
C TYR A 188 6.19 23.07 7.64
N LEU A 189 5.69 24.13 8.27
CA LEU A 189 6.53 25.13 8.92
C LEU A 189 7.11 24.64 10.26
N ASN A 190 6.40 23.72 10.91
CA ASN A 190 6.73 23.14 12.22
C ASN A 190 5.97 21.81 12.42
N ALA A 191 6.35 21.08 13.47
CA ALA A 191 5.73 19.79 13.80
C ALA A 191 4.23 19.87 14.11
N GLU A 192 3.73 20.99 14.67
CA GLU A 192 2.30 21.13 14.98
C GLU A 192 1.41 21.19 13.73
N GLU A 193 1.91 21.67 12.59
CA GLU A 193 1.17 21.60 11.31
C GLU A 193 1.06 20.16 10.80
N PHE A 194 2.11 19.36 10.91
CA PHE A 194 2.08 17.93 10.60
C PHE A 194 1.05 17.20 11.49
N LYS A 195 1.04 17.48 12.79
CA LYS A 195 0.06 16.92 13.73
C LYS A 195 -1.38 17.24 13.33
N LYS A 196 -1.66 18.48 12.92
CA LYS A 196 -3.01 18.89 12.51
C LYS A 196 -3.52 18.06 11.34
N ASP A 197 -2.66 17.81 10.36
CA ASP A 197 -3.01 17.00 9.20
C ASP A 197 -3.24 15.53 9.55
N ILE A 198 -2.46 14.95 10.48
CA ILE A 198 -2.69 13.61 11.00
C ILE A 198 -4.03 13.52 11.73
N HIS A 199 -4.37 14.49 12.60
CA HIS A 199 -5.69 14.50 13.26
C HIS A 199 -6.83 14.70 12.27
N LEU A 200 -6.68 15.58 11.27
CA LEU A 200 -7.69 15.76 10.22
C LEU A 200 -7.98 14.45 9.47
N MET A 201 -6.95 13.63 9.24
CA MET A 201 -7.10 12.30 8.65
C MET A 201 -8.00 11.39 9.51
N PHE A 202 -7.79 11.37 10.83
CA PHE A 202 -8.61 10.61 11.77
C PHE A 202 -10.03 11.17 11.90
N ASP A 203 -10.18 12.49 12.03
CA ASP A 203 -11.47 13.17 12.10
C ASP A 203 -12.32 12.86 10.87
N ASN A 204 -11.73 12.92 9.67
CA ASN A 204 -12.42 12.55 8.43
C ASN A 204 -12.92 11.11 8.46
N CYS A 205 -12.14 10.18 9.02
CA CYS A 205 -12.54 8.79 9.16
C CYS A 205 -13.72 8.65 10.13
N PHE A 206 -13.65 9.27 11.31
CA PHE A 206 -14.67 9.12 12.34
C PHE A 206 -15.99 9.82 11.99
N ILE A 207 -15.95 10.88 11.18
CA ILE A 207 -17.16 11.55 10.67
C ILE A 207 -17.83 10.72 9.58
N SER A 208 -17.04 9.99 8.78
CA SER A 208 -17.52 9.34 7.55
C SER A 208 -17.96 7.90 7.73
N ASN A 209 -17.57 7.25 8.83
CA ASN A 209 -17.74 5.82 9.04
C ASN A 209 -18.46 5.51 10.36
N ASP A 210 -19.22 4.42 10.36
CA ASP A 210 -19.89 3.88 11.54
C ASP A 210 -18.88 3.38 12.57
N ASP A 211 -19.16 3.54 13.87
CA ASP A 211 -18.20 3.23 14.94
C ASP A 211 -17.94 1.73 15.14
N GLU A 212 -18.82 0.87 14.63
CA GLU A 212 -18.62 -0.58 14.59
C GLU A 212 -17.85 -1.06 13.34
N SER A 213 -17.55 -0.16 12.39
CA SER A 213 -16.87 -0.53 11.15
C SER A 213 -15.38 -0.79 11.33
N ASP A 214 -14.83 -1.75 10.57
CA ASP A 214 -13.40 -2.09 10.59
C ASP A 214 -12.48 -0.88 10.36
N ILE A 215 -12.90 0.06 9.52
CA ILE A 215 -12.15 1.28 9.21
C ILE A 215 -12.13 2.26 10.39
N TYR A 216 -13.26 2.42 11.09
CA TYR A 216 -13.33 3.26 12.27
C TYR A 216 -12.46 2.67 13.39
N ILE A 217 -12.59 1.37 13.65
CA ILE A 217 -11.77 0.66 14.64
C ILE A 217 -10.28 0.79 14.30
N SER A 218 -9.90 0.58 13.04
CA SER A 218 -8.51 0.76 12.58
C SER A 218 -8.01 2.20 12.80
N GLY A 219 -8.88 3.20 12.59
CA GLY A 219 -8.54 4.60 12.85
C GLY A 219 -8.25 4.89 14.32
N ARG A 220 -9.01 4.29 15.23
CA ARG A 220 -8.78 4.42 16.68
C ARG A 220 -7.47 3.78 17.12
N GLU A 221 -7.17 2.58 16.63
CA GLU A 221 -5.90 1.90 16.91
C GLU A 221 -4.70 2.72 16.41
N LEU A 222 -4.80 3.26 15.19
CA LEU A 222 -3.72 4.07 14.60
C LEU A 222 -3.56 5.43 15.29
N GLU A 223 -4.66 6.06 15.72
CA GLU A 223 -4.64 7.30 16.51
C GLU A 223 -3.96 7.09 17.87
N ASP A 224 -4.19 5.95 18.52
CA ASP A 224 -3.52 5.62 19.78
C ASP A 224 -2.00 5.45 19.62
N VAL A 225 -1.55 4.86 18.51
CA VAL A 225 -0.13 4.79 18.17
C VAL A 225 0.45 6.20 17.98
N PHE A 226 -0.24 7.05 17.20
CA PHE A 226 0.19 8.43 17.00
C PHE A 226 0.32 9.20 18.32
N ASN A 227 -0.71 9.14 19.18
CA ASN A 227 -0.74 9.86 20.45
C ASN A 227 0.41 9.43 21.39
N LYS A 228 0.73 8.13 21.43
CA LYS A 228 1.87 7.62 22.21
C LYS A 228 3.20 8.20 21.72
N LEU A 229 3.43 8.18 20.40
CA LEU A 229 4.66 8.71 19.80
C LEU A 229 4.76 10.23 20.00
N TRP A 230 3.66 10.95 19.79
CA TRP A 230 3.61 12.40 19.98
C TRP A 230 3.92 12.81 21.43
N TYR A 231 3.39 12.06 22.40
CA TYR A 231 3.67 12.30 23.82
C TYR A 231 5.15 12.16 24.17
N ILE A 232 5.84 11.15 23.60
CA ILE A 232 7.29 10.95 23.78
C ILE A 232 8.06 12.18 23.30
N TYR A 233 7.74 12.70 22.12
CA TYR A 233 8.36 13.91 21.60
C TYR A 233 8.16 15.14 22.48
N GLN A 234 6.96 15.33 23.02
CA GLN A 234 6.71 16.44 23.94
C GLN A 234 7.57 16.37 25.21
N ILE A 235 7.90 15.18 25.68
CA ILE A 235 8.82 15.00 26.82
C ILE A 235 10.24 15.37 26.42
N GLU A 236 10.73 14.87 25.29
CA GLU A 236 12.09 15.12 24.80
C GLU A 236 12.33 16.62 24.58
N GLN A 237 11.39 17.32 23.95
CA GLN A 237 11.47 18.76 23.72
C GLN A 237 11.49 19.58 25.02
N LYS A 238 10.80 19.14 26.08
CA LYS A 238 10.84 19.83 27.38
C LYS A 238 12.19 19.66 28.08
N GLN A 239 12.83 18.50 27.92
CA GLN A 239 14.14 18.23 28.51
C GLN A 239 15.25 19.02 27.80
N GLU A 240 15.17 19.17 26.47
CA GLU A 240 16.12 19.97 25.71
C GLU A 240 16.04 21.47 26.03
N ASN A 241 14.83 22.01 26.26
CA ASN A 241 14.63 23.43 26.59
C ASN A 241 14.89 23.77 28.08
N SER A 242 15.17 22.76 28.92
CA SER A 242 15.46 22.94 30.35
C SER A 242 16.95 22.88 30.69
N ASN A 243 17.81 22.64 29.69
CA ASN A 243 19.28 22.63 29.76
C ASN A 243 19.88 23.84 29.04
#